data_AF-A0A518G3S6-F1
#
_entry.id   AF-A0A518G3S6-F1
#
_cell.length_a   1.000
_cell.length_b   1.000
_cell.length_c   1.000
_cell.angle_alpha   90.00
_cell.angle_beta   90.00
_cell.angle_gamma   90.00
#
_symmetry.space_group_name_H-M   'P 1'
#
loop_
_entity.id
_entity.type
_entity.pdbx_description
1 polymer ?
#
loop_
_entity_poly.entity_id
_entity_poly.type
_entity_poly.pdbx_seq_one_letter_code
_entity_poly.pdbx_strand_id
1 'polypeptide(L)'
;MSNSVVAENPPANGLSSGDLAPSSATSQNHPLIDYVPNASFVFSTDHTLNLLSSLSIQNNAGDGIPTDLPAYLGRLCEAELLTAEDEKILFRQMNYLKFLASELRDRLPPHSADHHALEAVEDLLSQSRQVRDHIIKANMRLVISIVKKFVTPSQSFDEILSEGTITLMNAVEKFDFDRGFRFSTYAYRSISRTAYRFVATAREEEARLTRGADEWAFGQTDETQSSSRSDQLWKALRDFTSQMLQRLDRRERFIIRCRFALGSHHRVRSLQELANKLGVSKERVRQLEGRAVSKLQAMANELDLDQVRISAN
;
A
#
# COMPACT_ATOMS: atom_id res chain seq x y z
N MET A 1 49.29 59.19 -30.75
CA MET A 1 49.27 60.67 -30.67
C MET A 1 47.88 61.13 -31.06
N SER A 2 47.36 62.18 -30.43
CA SER A 2 46.11 62.88 -30.80
C SER A 2 44.81 62.07 -30.64
N ASN A 3 43.71 62.62 -30.11
CA ASN A 3 43.57 63.87 -29.35
C ASN A 3 42.44 63.77 -28.32
N SER A 4 42.42 64.68 -27.33
CA SER A 4 41.36 64.78 -26.32
C SER A 4 40.46 65.99 -26.57
N VAL A 5 39.14 65.83 -26.41
CA VAL A 5 38.14 66.90 -26.24
C VAL A 5 37.11 66.42 -25.21
N VAL A 6 36.54 67.34 -24.42
CA VAL A 6 35.88 67.06 -23.13
C VAL A 6 34.57 67.83 -22.99
N ALA A 7 33.60 67.22 -22.28
CA ALA A 7 32.39 67.78 -21.65
C ALA A 7 31.22 68.28 -22.54
N GLU A 8 30.02 67.77 -22.25
CA GLU A 8 28.91 68.53 -21.62
C GLU A 8 27.93 67.55 -20.92
N ASN A 9 27.05 68.02 -20.00
CA ASN A 9 26.28 67.16 -19.08
C ASN A 9 25.19 67.94 -18.29
N PRO A 10 24.03 67.37 -17.87
CA PRO A 10 23.16 66.32 -18.45
C PRO A 10 21.92 66.99 -19.13
N PRO A 11 20.66 67.15 -18.59
CA PRO A 11 19.90 66.56 -17.46
C PRO A 11 18.52 65.90 -17.81
N ALA A 12 18.02 65.10 -16.85
CA ALA A 12 16.60 64.80 -16.52
C ALA A 12 15.68 63.90 -17.40
N ASN A 13 14.98 63.00 -16.68
CA ASN A 13 13.69 62.33 -16.93
C ASN A 13 13.50 61.34 -18.09
N GLY A 14 13.25 60.07 -17.72
CA GLY A 14 12.69 59.01 -18.56
C GLY A 14 12.39 57.75 -17.73
N LEU A 15 11.12 57.51 -17.41
CA LEU A 15 10.64 56.37 -16.62
C LEU A 15 10.30 55.16 -17.50
N SER A 16 10.16 53.98 -16.86
CA SER A 16 9.46 52.77 -17.35
C SER A 16 10.25 51.89 -18.34
N SER A 17 10.17 50.55 -18.34
CA SER A 17 9.77 49.53 -17.34
C SER A 17 10.15 48.14 -17.89
N GLY A 18 10.16 47.10 -17.05
CA GLY A 18 9.71 45.77 -17.52
C GLY A 18 10.72 44.62 -17.65
N ASP A 19 11.83 44.62 -16.93
CA ASP A 19 12.52 43.36 -16.61
C ASP A 19 11.78 42.65 -15.46
N LEU A 20 11.36 41.39 -15.65
CA LEU A 20 11.01 40.46 -14.57
C LEU A 20 10.95 39.00 -15.06
N ALA A 21 12.13 38.37 -15.16
CA ALA A 21 12.25 36.91 -15.26
C ALA A 21 11.90 36.25 -13.90
N PRO A 22 11.46 34.98 -13.88
CA PRO A 22 10.96 34.35 -12.66
C PRO A 22 12.05 34.10 -11.61
N SER A 23 11.90 34.68 -10.42
CA SER A 23 12.83 34.52 -9.30
C SER A 23 12.64 33.18 -8.58
N SER A 24 13.46 32.19 -8.95
CA SER A 24 13.44 30.85 -8.34
C SER A 24 14.32 30.77 -7.08
N ALA A 25 13.86 31.32 -5.94
CA ALA A 25 14.47 31.03 -4.63
C ALA A 25 13.56 31.39 -3.43
N THR A 26 13.19 30.40 -2.61
CA THR A 26 13.52 30.30 -1.16
C THR A 26 12.81 29.07 -0.57
N SER A 27 13.56 28.03 -0.19
CA SER A 27 12.98 26.88 0.52
C SER A 27 12.83 27.18 2.02
N GLN A 28 11.66 27.64 2.44
CA GLN A 28 11.30 27.70 3.87
C GLN A 28 10.57 26.41 4.29
N ASN A 29 10.89 25.89 5.48
CA ASN A 29 10.34 24.63 6.00
C ASN A 29 8.93 24.81 6.60
N HIS A 30 7.99 25.29 5.78
CA HIS A 30 6.56 25.20 6.06
C HIS A 30 5.96 23.99 5.31
N PRO A 31 4.92 23.32 5.84
CA PRO A 31 4.32 22.17 5.18
C PRO A 31 3.81 22.54 3.78
N LEU A 32 4.33 21.85 2.76
CA LEU A 32 3.98 22.10 1.37
C LEU A 32 2.50 21.77 1.14
N ILE A 33 1.76 22.68 0.50
CA ILE A 33 0.38 22.44 0.09
C ILE A 33 0.47 21.63 -1.21
N ASP A 34 0.33 20.30 -1.09
CA ASP A 34 0.43 19.38 -2.22
C ASP A 34 -0.86 19.40 -3.08
N TYR A 35 -0.73 19.68 -4.37
CA TYR A 35 -1.82 19.76 -5.34
C TYR A 35 -1.39 19.22 -6.71
N VAL A 36 -2.34 18.66 -7.47
CA VAL A 36 -2.10 18.29 -8.87
C VAL A 36 -2.17 19.55 -9.74
N PRO A 37 -1.07 19.96 -10.41
CA PRO A 37 -1.06 21.16 -11.24
C PRO A 37 -1.88 20.94 -12.52
N ASN A 38 -2.51 22.00 -13.02
CA ASN A 38 -3.23 21.99 -14.29
C ASN A 38 -2.99 23.29 -15.06
N ALA A 39 -2.81 23.21 -16.38
CA ALA A 39 -2.48 24.36 -17.23
C ALA A 39 -3.59 25.44 -17.29
N SER A 40 -4.79 25.16 -16.79
CA SER A 40 -5.89 26.12 -16.68
C SER A 40 -5.95 26.87 -15.34
N PHE A 41 -4.98 26.66 -14.44
CA PHE A 41 -4.90 27.41 -13.18
C PHE A 41 -4.23 28.77 -13.41
N VAL A 42 -4.98 29.83 -13.14
CA VAL A 42 -4.54 31.23 -13.19
C VAL A 42 -4.89 31.87 -11.85
N PHE A 43 -3.94 32.57 -11.23
CA PHE A 43 -4.22 33.29 -10.00
C PHE A 43 -5.14 34.49 -10.27
N SER A 44 -6.23 34.59 -9.53
CA SER A 44 -7.17 35.72 -9.56
C SER A 44 -7.36 36.26 -8.15
N THR A 45 -7.22 37.58 -7.98
CA THR A 45 -7.62 38.28 -6.74
C THR A 45 -9.13 38.31 -6.58
N ASP A 46 -9.85 38.30 -7.71
CA ASP A 46 -11.30 38.21 -7.70
C ASP A 46 -11.67 36.77 -7.41
N HIS A 47 -12.23 36.52 -6.22
CA HIS A 47 -12.76 35.21 -5.78
C HIS A 47 -13.99 34.74 -6.60
N THR A 48 -14.29 35.40 -7.71
CA THR A 48 -15.51 35.27 -8.53
C THR A 48 -15.35 34.34 -9.73
N LEU A 49 -14.38 33.42 -9.72
CA LEU A 49 -14.48 32.23 -10.58
C LEU A 49 -15.67 31.39 -10.13
N ASN A 50 -16.77 31.57 -10.86
CA ASN A 50 -18.07 30.91 -10.75
C ASN A 50 -17.99 29.39 -11.00
N LEU A 51 -17.31 28.67 -10.11
CA LEU A 51 -17.36 27.21 -9.95
C LEU A 51 -18.38 26.80 -8.87
N LEU A 52 -18.89 27.75 -8.09
CA LEU A 52 -19.91 27.55 -7.05
C LEU A 52 -21.35 27.73 -7.56
N SER A 53 -21.55 28.33 -8.74
CA SER A 53 -22.87 28.44 -9.38
C SER A 53 -23.15 27.22 -10.27
N SER A 54 -24.30 26.58 -10.04
CA SER A 54 -24.86 25.48 -10.85
C SER A 54 -24.03 24.19 -10.98
N LEU A 55 -23.54 23.64 -9.87
CA LEU A 55 -23.63 22.18 -9.68
C LEU A 55 -25.06 21.80 -9.25
N SER A 56 -26.02 22.08 -10.14
CA SER A 56 -27.35 21.46 -10.09
C SER A 56 -27.23 20.04 -10.63
N ILE A 57 -26.64 19.15 -9.83
CA ILE A 57 -26.36 17.75 -10.18
C ILE A 57 -27.67 17.11 -10.62
N GLN A 58 -27.76 16.71 -11.89
CA GLN A 58 -28.97 16.09 -12.41
C GLN A 58 -29.01 14.62 -11.99
N ASN A 59 -29.77 14.39 -10.93
CA ASN A 59 -30.03 13.11 -10.27
C ASN A 59 -30.04 11.91 -11.22
N ASN A 60 -29.18 10.95 -10.93
CA ASN A 60 -29.38 9.57 -11.37
C ASN A 60 -29.41 8.68 -10.13
N ALA A 61 -30.63 8.47 -9.59
CA ALA A 61 -30.89 7.64 -8.42
C ALA A 61 -30.72 6.15 -8.76
N GLY A 62 -29.47 5.77 -9.04
CA GLY A 62 -29.05 4.44 -9.45
C GLY A 62 -28.98 3.45 -8.29
N ASP A 63 -29.55 2.28 -8.54
CA ASP A 63 -29.72 1.15 -7.63
C ASP A 63 -28.47 0.70 -6.85
N GLY A 64 -28.71 -0.11 -5.82
CA GLY A 64 -27.65 -0.84 -5.12
C GLY A 64 -27.04 -0.10 -3.94
N ILE A 65 -27.87 0.18 -2.93
CA ILE A 65 -27.42 -0.01 -1.54
C ILE A 65 -27.53 -1.52 -1.29
N PRO A 66 -26.45 -2.25 -0.94
CA PRO A 66 -26.57 -3.65 -0.58
C PRO A 66 -27.49 -3.79 0.64
N THR A 67 -28.63 -4.46 0.47
CA THR A 67 -29.79 -4.50 1.41
C THR A 67 -29.53 -5.21 2.75
N ASP A 68 -28.26 -5.47 3.05
CA ASP A 68 -27.72 -6.40 4.02
C ASP A 68 -26.41 -5.80 4.57
N LEU A 69 -26.56 -4.60 5.13
CA LEU A 69 -25.52 -3.76 5.71
C LEU A 69 -26.05 -3.13 7.02
N PRO A 70 -25.26 -3.15 8.12
CA PRO A 70 -25.60 -2.47 9.35
C PRO A 70 -25.95 -0.97 9.19
N ALA A 71 -26.86 -0.48 10.04
CA ALA A 71 -27.46 0.86 9.92
C ALA A 71 -26.46 2.04 9.90
N TYR A 72 -25.28 1.91 10.49
CA TYR A 72 -24.24 2.96 10.43
C TYR A 72 -23.62 3.10 9.03
N LEU A 73 -23.57 2.02 8.23
CA LEU A 73 -23.10 2.05 6.85
C LEU A 73 -24.10 2.72 5.90
N GLY A 74 -25.38 2.76 6.27
CA GLY A 74 -26.40 3.55 5.56
C GLY A 74 -25.98 5.01 5.45
N ARG A 75 -25.55 5.62 6.57
CA ARG A 75 -25.06 7.01 6.61
C ARG A 75 -23.82 7.26 5.76
N LEU A 76 -22.94 6.27 5.64
CA LEU A 76 -21.77 6.36 4.75
C LEU A 76 -22.18 6.30 3.26
N CYS A 77 -23.38 5.78 2.94
CA CYS A 77 -23.89 5.62 1.59
C CYS A 77 -24.94 6.67 1.18
N GLU A 78 -25.23 7.67 2.04
CA GLU A 78 -26.22 8.73 1.78
C GLU A 78 -25.84 9.68 0.63
N ALA A 79 -24.55 9.74 0.26
CA ALA A 79 -24.08 10.62 -0.82
C ALA A 79 -24.38 10.07 -2.22
N GLU A 80 -24.71 10.99 -3.13
CA GLU A 80 -24.99 10.73 -4.54
C GLU A 80 -23.77 10.22 -5.32
N LEU A 81 -24.00 9.51 -6.42
CA LEU A 81 -22.93 9.01 -7.30
C LEU A 81 -22.53 10.07 -8.32
N LEU A 82 -21.25 10.42 -8.34
CA LEU A 82 -20.69 11.37 -9.29
C LEU A 82 -20.63 10.82 -10.72
N THR A 83 -20.99 11.66 -11.70
CA THR A 83 -20.73 11.37 -13.11
C THR A 83 -19.23 11.54 -13.45
N ALA A 84 -18.85 11.20 -14.68
CA ALA A 84 -17.49 11.42 -15.17
C ALA A 84 -17.12 12.91 -15.33
N GLU A 85 -18.12 13.79 -15.35
CA GLU A 85 -17.95 15.24 -15.49
C GLU A 85 -17.88 15.90 -14.11
N ASP A 86 -18.76 15.51 -13.17
CA ASP A 86 -18.69 15.95 -11.77
C ASP A 86 -17.35 15.56 -11.12
N GLU A 87 -16.85 14.34 -11.38
CA GLU A 87 -15.51 13.91 -10.96
C GLU A 87 -14.46 14.97 -11.38
N LYS A 88 -14.43 15.35 -12.66
CA LYS A 88 -13.45 16.33 -13.18
C LYS A 88 -13.64 17.72 -12.57
N ILE A 89 -14.89 18.19 -12.43
CA ILE A 89 -15.19 19.51 -11.86
C ILE A 89 -14.71 19.58 -10.41
N LEU A 90 -15.07 18.59 -9.59
CA LEU A 90 -14.72 18.54 -8.17
C LEU A 90 -13.21 18.36 -7.95
N PHE A 91 -12.54 17.48 -8.71
CA PHE A 91 -11.09 17.33 -8.63
C PHE A 91 -10.35 18.60 -9.10
N ARG A 92 -10.85 19.31 -10.13
CA ARG A 92 -10.30 20.59 -10.58
C ARG A 92 -10.49 21.68 -9.53
N GLN A 93 -11.68 21.79 -8.93
CA GLN A 93 -12.00 22.76 -7.88
C GLN A 93 -11.14 22.53 -6.63
N MET A 94 -11.04 21.28 -6.15
CA MET A 94 -10.20 20.91 -5.00
C MET A 94 -8.73 21.31 -5.20
N ASN A 95 -8.15 21.00 -6.36
CA ASN A 95 -6.75 21.34 -6.65
C ASN A 95 -6.55 22.85 -6.92
N TYR A 96 -7.53 23.55 -7.51
CA TYR A 96 -7.48 25.00 -7.69
C TYR A 96 -7.52 25.76 -6.35
N LEU A 97 -8.35 25.33 -5.40
CA LEU A 97 -8.38 25.92 -4.05
C LEU A 97 -7.04 25.73 -3.31
N LYS A 98 -6.40 24.56 -3.45
CA LYS A 98 -5.04 24.31 -2.94
C LYS A 98 -3.98 25.18 -3.65
N PHE A 99 -4.07 25.33 -4.96
CA PHE A 99 -3.18 26.21 -5.74
C PHE A 99 -3.27 27.66 -5.25
N LEU A 100 -4.48 28.21 -5.11
CA LEU A 100 -4.69 29.56 -4.56
C LEU A 100 -4.16 29.68 -3.12
N ALA A 101 -4.35 28.66 -2.28
CA ALA A 101 -3.82 28.66 -0.92
C ALA A 101 -2.27 28.66 -0.88
N SER A 102 -1.60 27.98 -1.81
CA SER A 102 -0.13 28.08 -1.96
C SER A 102 0.26 29.46 -2.49
N GLU A 103 -0.32 29.93 -3.59
CA GLU A 103 -0.02 31.24 -4.18
C GLU A 103 -0.20 32.40 -3.19
N LEU A 104 -1.24 32.39 -2.35
CA LEU A 104 -1.40 33.39 -1.30
C LEU A 104 -0.32 33.26 -0.23
N ARG A 105 -0.11 32.05 0.32
CA ARG A 105 0.91 31.78 1.35
C ARG A 105 2.30 32.18 0.88
N ASP A 106 2.66 31.85 -0.35
CA ASP A 106 3.99 32.05 -0.92
C ASP A 106 4.27 33.53 -1.26
N ARG A 107 3.24 34.39 -1.15
CA ARG A 107 3.32 35.86 -1.21
C ARG A 107 3.31 36.54 0.17
N LEU A 108 3.08 35.81 1.26
CA LEU A 108 3.11 36.37 2.62
C LEU A 108 4.56 36.69 3.05
N PRO A 109 4.86 37.88 3.58
CA PRO A 109 6.18 38.16 4.13
C PRO A 109 6.43 37.31 5.38
N PRO A 110 7.55 36.59 5.49
CA PRO A 110 7.78 35.59 6.55
C PRO A 110 7.91 36.17 7.97
N HIS A 111 7.84 37.50 8.12
CA HIS A 111 7.91 38.23 9.39
C HIS A 111 6.71 39.17 9.63
N SER A 112 5.68 39.14 8.77
CA SER A 112 4.39 39.80 9.04
C SER A 112 3.28 38.75 8.98
N ALA A 113 2.88 38.25 10.15
CA ALA A 113 1.68 37.43 10.30
C ALA A 113 0.42 38.32 10.17
N ASP A 114 0.11 38.73 8.95
CA ASP A 114 -1.17 39.35 8.64
C ASP A 114 -2.27 38.31 8.87
N HIS A 115 -3.04 38.51 9.95
CA HIS A 115 -4.00 37.54 10.43
C HIS A 115 -5.09 37.25 9.40
N HIS A 116 -5.55 38.27 8.67
CA HIS A 116 -6.58 38.11 7.63
C HIS A 116 -6.07 37.36 6.40
N ALA A 117 -4.78 37.53 6.06
CA ALA A 117 -4.18 36.82 4.95
C ALA A 117 -3.90 35.33 5.29
N LEU A 118 -3.63 35.02 6.56
CA LEU A 118 -3.58 33.64 7.07
C LEU A 118 -4.98 33.01 7.15
N GLU A 119 -5.97 33.75 7.66
CA GLU A 119 -7.39 33.36 7.72
C GLU A 119 -7.92 32.98 6.32
N ALA A 120 -7.63 33.79 5.30
CA ALA A 120 -7.98 33.49 3.90
C ALA A 120 -7.33 32.20 3.35
N VAL A 121 -6.10 31.88 3.77
CA VAL A 121 -5.43 30.61 3.39
C VAL A 121 -6.07 29.42 4.12
N GLU A 122 -6.41 29.56 5.40
CA GLU A 122 -7.11 28.51 6.15
C GLU A 122 -8.52 28.23 5.60
N ASP A 123 -9.24 29.28 5.15
CA ASP A 123 -10.54 29.19 4.50
C ASP A 123 -10.48 28.46 3.15
N LEU A 124 -9.52 28.80 2.27
CA LEU A 124 -9.31 28.08 1.00
C LEU A 124 -8.99 26.59 1.24
N LEU A 125 -8.18 26.28 2.26
CA LEU A 125 -7.92 24.91 2.67
C LEU A 125 -9.15 24.26 3.32
N SER A 126 -10.01 25.01 4.01
CA SER A 126 -11.30 24.54 4.55
C SER A 126 -12.25 24.15 3.42
N GLN A 127 -12.43 25.02 2.42
CA GLN A 127 -13.21 24.74 1.21
C GLN A 127 -12.65 23.54 0.44
N SER A 128 -11.32 23.45 0.27
CA SER A 128 -10.68 22.29 -0.37
C SER A 128 -10.96 20.99 0.40
N ARG A 129 -10.98 21.01 1.74
CA ARG A 129 -11.34 19.86 2.58
C ARG A 129 -12.81 19.48 2.38
N GLN A 130 -13.73 20.45 2.31
CA GLN A 130 -15.15 20.19 2.03
C GLN A 130 -15.37 19.50 0.68
N VAL A 131 -14.71 19.96 -0.39
CA VAL A 131 -14.79 19.34 -1.73
C VAL A 131 -14.19 17.93 -1.70
N ARG A 132 -13.01 17.75 -1.08
CA ARG A 132 -12.38 16.44 -0.89
C ARG A 132 -13.31 15.46 -0.16
N ASP A 133 -13.92 15.91 0.93
CA ASP A 133 -14.78 15.08 1.78
C ASP A 133 -16.11 14.72 1.09
N HIS A 134 -16.61 15.57 0.19
CA HIS A 134 -17.72 15.24 -0.71
C HIS A 134 -17.33 14.13 -1.71
N ILE A 135 -16.17 14.24 -2.38
CA ILE A 135 -15.64 13.18 -3.28
C ILE A 135 -15.47 11.86 -2.53
N ILE A 136 -14.95 11.90 -1.29
CA ILE A 136 -14.78 10.72 -0.42
C ILE A 136 -16.13 10.05 -0.13
N LYS A 137 -17.15 10.83 0.30
CA LYS A 137 -18.49 10.32 0.63
C LYS A 137 -19.15 9.65 -0.58
N ALA A 138 -19.16 10.29 -1.74
CA ALA A 138 -19.70 9.72 -2.98
C ALA A 138 -19.06 8.38 -3.39
N ASN A 139 -17.81 8.14 -2.97
CA ASN A 139 -17.07 6.91 -3.26
C ASN A 139 -17.11 5.85 -2.14
N MET A 140 -17.81 6.09 -1.01
CA MET A 140 -17.96 5.10 0.07
C MET A 140 -18.58 3.77 -0.40
N ARG A 141 -19.59 3.84 -1.27
CA ARG A 141 -20.25 2.66 -1.88
C ARG A 141 -19.24 1.79 -2.65
N LEU A 142 -18.23 2.40 -3.29
CA LEU A 142 -17.12 1.68 -3.93
C LEU A 142 -16.25 0.96 -2.90
N VAL A 143 -15.80 1.63 -1.83
CA VAL A 143 -14.99 1.02 -0.76
C VAL A 143 -15.68 -0.21 -0.19
N ILE A 144 -16.96 -0.08 0.22
CA ILE A 144 -17.76 -1.17 0.79
C ILE A 144 -17.88 -2.34 -0.19
N SER A 145 -18.13 -2.09 -1.47
CA SER A 145 -18.23 -3.14 -2.51
C SER A 145 -16.92 -3.90 -2.79
N ILE A 146 -15.77 -3.30 -2.47
CA ILE A 146 -14.46 -3.96 -2.53
C ILE A 146 -14.24 -4.74 -1.24
N VAL A 147 -14.40 -4.08 -0.08
CA VAL A 147 -14.13 -4.63 1.25
C VAL A 147 -14.99 -5.86 1.55
N LYS A 148 -16.29 -5.87 1.19
CA LYS A 148 -17.20 -7.04 1.40
C LYS A 148 -16.70 -8.33 0.72
N LYS A 149 -15.72 -8.27 -0.20
CA LYS A 149 -15.10 -9.44 -0.87
C LYS A 149 -13.91 -10.04 -0.11
N PHE A 150 -13.38 -9.34 0.90
CA PHE A 150 -12.18 -9.72 1.66
C PHE A 150 -12.49 -10.19 3.08
N VAL A 151 -13.67 -9.84 3.60
CA VAL A 151 -14.16 -10.20 4.93
C VAL A 151 -14.17 -11.72 5.11
N THR A 152 -13.47 -12.18 6.13
CA THR A 152 -13.37 -13.58 6.56
C THR A 152 -14.00 -13.69 7.96
N PRO A 153 -14.64 -14.81 8.37
CA PRO A 153 -15.29 -14.91 9.69
C PRO A 153 -14.41 -14.63 10.92
N SER A 154 -13.08 -14.64 10.77
CA SER A 154 -12.11 -14.27 11.82
C SER A 154 -11.67 -12.80 11.82
N GLN A 155 -12.21 -11.94 10.93
CA GLN A 155 -11.74 -10.56 10.73
C GLN A 155 -12.88 -9.54 10.77
N SER A 156 -12.65 -8.42 11.44
CA SER A 156 -13.64 -7.33 11.55
C SER A 156 -13.86 -6.65 10.20
N PHE A 157 -15.14 -6.47 9.83
CA PHE A 157 -15.51 -5.70 8.64
C PHE A 157 -15.04 -4.24 8.73
N ASP A 158 -15.13 -3.64 9.93
CA ASP A 158 -14.86 -2.21 10.14
C ASP A 158 -13.36 -1.87 10.11
N GLU A 159 -12.49 -2.80 10.49
CA GLU A 159 -11.04 -2.66 10.35
C GLU A 159 -10.65 -2.58 8.86
N ILE A 160 -11.11 -3.53 8.05
CA ILE A 160 -10.84 -3.53 6.61
C ILE A 160 -11.51 -2.31 5.93
N LEU A 161 -12.69 -1.87 6.40
CA LEU A 161 -13.36 -0.67 5.88
C LEU A 161 -12.61 0.63 6.23
N SER A 162 -12.11 0.77 7.46
CA SER A 162 -11.38 1.97 7.89
C SER A 162 -10.04 2.10 7.14
N GLU A 163 -9.27 1.03 7.03
CA GLU A 163 -8.03 0.99 6.23
C GLU A 163 -8.29 1.21 4.73
N GLY A 164 -9.39 0.66 4.20
CA GLY A 164 -9.87 0.94 2.85
C GLY A 164 -10.29 2.40 2.65
N THR A 165 -10.86 3.04 3.67
CA THR A 165 -11.27 4.46 3.67
C THR A 165 -10.06 5.39 3.73
N ILE A 166 -9.07 5.10 4.57
CA ILE A 166 -7.78 5.80 4.60
C ILE A 166 -7.07 5.67 3.23
N THR A 167 -7.13 4.49 2.61
CA THR A 167 -6.62 4.28 1.24
C THR A 167 -7.38 5.11 0.21
N LEU A 168 -8.70 5.27 0.32
CA LEU A 168 -9.50 6.15 -0.55
C LEU A 168 -9.09 7.62 -0.38
N MET A 169 -8.95 8.12 0.85
CA MET A 169 -8.53 9.50 1.13
C MET A 169 -7.18 9.81 0.46
N ASN A 170 -6.19 8.93 0.68
CA ASN A 170 -4.87 9.01 0.04
C ASN A 170 -4.92 8.92 -1.51
N ALA A 171 -5.95 8.26 -2.06
CA ALA A 171 -6.15 8.18 -3.51
C ALA A 171 -6.81 9.45 -4.07
N VAL A 172 -7.77 10.08 -3.36
CA VAL A 172 -8.37 11.37 -3.74
C VAL A 172 -7.29 12.45 -3.82
N GLU A 173 -6.42 12.54 -2.81
CA GLU A 173 -5.40 13.59 -2.76
C GLU A 173 -4.31 13.47 -3.84
N LYS A 174 -4.17 12.29 -4.48
CA LYS A 174 -3.14 11.97 -5.48
C LYS A 174 -3.71 11.65 -6.87
N PHE A 175 -5.01 11.87 -7.08
CA PHE A 175 -5.66 11.56 -8.35
C PHE A 175 -5.48 12.68 -9.38
N ASP A 176 -4.88 12.32 -10.50
CA ASP A 176 -4.68 13.19 -11.65
C ASP A 176 -5.88 13.11 -12.60
N PHE A 177 -6.72 14.14 -12.56
CA PHE A 177 -8.00 14.23 -13.27
C PHE A 177 -7.86 14.54 -14.77
N ASP A 178 -6.67 14.98 -15.22
CA ASP A 178 -6.43 15.36 -16.62
C ASP A 178 -6.20 14.12 -17.51
N ARG A 179 -5.75 13.00 -16.92
CA ARG A 179 -5.43 11.73 -17.64
C ARG A 179 -6.62 11.00 -18.25
N GLY A 180 -7.85 11.50 -18.11
CA GLY A 180 -9.04 10.97 -18.77
C GLY A 180 -9.58 9.62 -18.27
N PHE A 181 -8.97 9.00 -17.26
CA PHE A 181 -9.50 7.79 -16.61
C PHE A 181 -10.54 8.14 -15.53
N ARG A 182 -11.52 7.26 -15.27
CA ARG A 182 -12.45 7.41 -14.12
C ARG A 182 -11.72 7.21 -12.79
N PHE A 183 -12.04 8.04 -11.80
CA PHE A 183 -11.45 7.94 -10.46
C PHE A 183 -11.66 6.55 -9.83
N SER A 184 -12.85 5.98 -10.01
CA SER A 184 -13.20 4.63 -9.52
C SER A 184 -12.22 3.53 -9.96
N THR A 185 -11.63 3.64 -11.16
CA THR A 185 -10.66 2.66 -11.68
C THR A 185 -9.29 2.78 -10.99
N TYR A 186 -8.89 3.99 -10.60
CA TYR A 186 -7.69 4.24 -9.81
C TYR A 186 -7.91 3.82 -8.35
N ALA A 187 -9.00 4.29 -7.73
CA ALA A 187 -9.37 3.96 -6.36
C ALA A 187 -9.50 2.43 -6.14
N TYR A 188 -10.16 1.71 -7.06
CA TYR A 188 -10.29 0.25 -6.99
C TYR A 188 -8.94 -0.47 -6.86
N ARG A 189 -7.94 -0.07 -7.66
CA ARG A 189 -6.60 -0.68 -7.64
C ARG A 189 -5.88 -0.43 -6.32
N SER A 190 -6.04 0.75 -5.73
CA SER A 190 -5.46 1.10 -4.43
C SER A 190 -6.15 0.34 -3.30
N ILE A 191 -7.48 0.46 -3.17
CA ILE A 191 -8.26 -0.13 -2.08
C ILE A 191 -8.15 -1.66 -2.09
N SER A 192 -8.27 -2.30 -3.25
CA SER A 192 -8.17 -3.77 -3.38
C SER A 192 -6.77 -4.28 -3.00
N ARG A 193 -5.71 -3.51 -3.30
CA ARG A 193 -4.34 -3.84 -2.89
C ARG A 193 -4.15 -3.72 -1.38
N THR A 194 -4.73 -2.72 -0.74
CA THR A 194 -4.64 -2.58 0.72
C THR A 194 -5.48 -3.62 1.46
N ALA A 195 -6.73 -3.86 1.03
CA ALA A 195 -7.57 -4.90 1.61
C ALA A 195 -6.93 -6.30 1.52
N TYR A 196 -6.36 -6.66 0.36
CA TYR A 196 -5.60 -7.90 0.21
C TYR A 196 -4.41 -7.99 1.18
N ARG A 197 -3.67 -6.89 1.37
CA ARG A 197 -2.54 -6.83 2.32
C ARG A 197 -3.00 -7.02 3.76
N PHE A 198 -4.06 -6.33 4.18
CA PHE A 198 -4.62 -6.43 5.52
C PHE A 198 -5.02 -7.87 5.87
N VAL A 199 -5.76 -8.54 4.97
CA VAL A 199 -6.13 -9.96 5.13
C VAL A 199 -4.88 -10.85 5.23
N ALA A 200 -3.84 -10.56 4.44
CA ALA A 200 -2.60 -11.33 4.45
C ALA A 200 -1.78 -11.14 5.75
N THR A 201 -1.63 -9.90 6.25
CA THR A 201 -0.91 -9.64 7.50
C THR A 201 -1.64 -10.22 8.71
N ALA A 202 -2.96 -10.05 8.80
CA ALA A 202 -3.75 -10.63 9.87
C ALA A 202 -3.67 -12.18 9.88
N ARG A 203 -3.65 -12.83 8.71
CA ARG A 203 -3.44 -14.29 8.61
C ARG A 203 -2.01 -14.72 8.94
N GLU A 204 -1.00 -13.90 8.66
CA GLU A 204 0.36 -14.15 9.13
C GLU A 204 0.47 -14.03 10.65
N GLU A 205 -0.25 -13.08 11.26
CA GLU A 205 -0.26 -12.86 12.71
C GLU A 205 -1.03 -13.98 13.43
N GLU A 206 -2.21 -14.35 12.95
CA GLU A 206 -2.96 -15.54 13.37
C GLU A 206 -2.06 -16.79 13.31
N ALA A 207 -1.39 -17.04 12.18
CA ALA A 207 -0.49 -18.17 12.00
C ALA A 207 0.85 -18.09 12.78
N ARG A 208 1.19 -16.95 13.37
CA ARG A 208 2.26 -16.81 14.38
C ARG A 208 1.73 -17.11 15.78
N LEU A 209 0.55 -16.58 16.11
CA LEU A 209 -0.12 -16.80 17.40
C LEU A 209 -0.46 -18.29 17.62
N THR A 210 -0.95 -19.01 16.60
CA THR A 210 -1.18 -20.47 16.72
C THR A 210 0.12 -21.20 17.07
N ARG A 211 1.23 -20.90 16.37
CA ARG A 211 2.53 -21.56 16.64
C ARG A 211 3.10 -21.20 18.00
N GLY A 212 2.97 -19.95 18.44
CA GLY A 212 3.37 -19.53 19.78
C GLY A 212 2.49 -20.13 20.88
N ALA A 213 1.20 -20.36 20.60
CA ALA A 213 0.29 -21.06 21.49
C ALA A 213 0.60 -22.56 21.57
N ASP A 214 0.95 -23.22 20.45
CA ASP A 214 1.49 -24.59 20.47
C ASP A 214 2.77 -24.64 21.32
N GLU A 215 3.71 -23.72 21.08
CA GLU A 215 4.99 -23.60 21.79
C GLU A 215 4.83 -23.35 23.31
N TRP A 216 3.79 -22.63 23.73
CA TRP A 216 3.41 -22.48 25.14
C TRP A 216 2.62 -23.68 25.70
N ALA A 217 1.81 -24.36 24.90
CA ALA A 217 1.03 -25.52 25.31
C ALA A 217 1.92 -26.74 25.63
N PHE A 218 3.01 -26.92 24.87
CA PHE A 218 4.03 -27.93 25.19
C PHE A 218 4.76 -27.65 26.52
N GLY A 219 4.83 -26.40 26.96
CA GLY A 219 5.48 -26.00 28.23
C GLY A 219 4.65 -26.26 29.50
N GLN A 220 3.48 -26.91 29.41
CA GLN A 220 2.60 -27.18 30.57
C GLN A 220 2.20 -28.66 30.75
N THR A 221 2.84 -29.59 30.04
CA THR A 221 2.64 -31.04 30.23
C THR A 221 3.84 -31.67 30.94
N ASP A 222 3.60 -32.40 32.05
CA ASP A 222 4.61 -33.01 32.95
C ASP A 222 5.94 -33.46 32.29
N GLU A 223 6.96 -32.60 32.33
CA GLU A 223 8.23 -32.82 31.63
C GLU A 223 9.15 -33.89 32.26
N THR A 224 8.92 -34.27 33.52
CA THR A 224 9.91 -35.01 34.34
C THR A 224 10.01 -36.52 34.09
N GLN A 225 9.14 -37.10 33.23
CA GLN A 225 9.29 -38.52 32.81
C GLN A 225 9.15 -38.76 31.29
N SER A 226 8.35 -37.96 30.56
CA SER A 226 8.12 -38.18 29.12
C SER A 226 9.32 -37.78 28.24
N SER A 227 10.07 -36.76 28.66
CA SER A 227 11.21 -36.16 27.95
C SER A 227 12.26 -37.19 27.51
N SER A 228 12.79 -37.98 28.45
CA SER A 228 13.91 -38.89 28.18
C SER A 228 13.60 -39.99 27.14
N ARG A 229 12.39 -40.57 27.13
CA ARG A 229 12.00 -41.55 26.08
C ARG A 229 11.78 -40.84 24.74
N SER A 230 11.17 -39.66 24.76
CA SER A 230 10.91 -38.85 23.58
C SER A 230 12.21 -38.40 22.88
N ASP A 231 13.21 -37.92 23.64
CA ASP A 231 14.52 -37.53 23.11
C ASP A 231 15.28 -38.70 22.49
N GLN A 232 15.20 -39.89 23.09
CA GLN A 232 15.79 -41.10 22.54
C GLN A 232 15.13 -41.50 21.21
N LEU A 233 13.80 -41.44 21.12
CA LEU A 233 13.05 -41.68 19.89
C LEU A 233 13.38 -40.64 18.80
N TRP A 234 13.39 -39.34 19.15
CA TRP A 234 13.76 -38.26 18.24
C TRP A 234 15.21 -38.32 17.77
N LYS A 235 16.12 -38.87 18.58
CA LYS A 235 17.50 -39.16 18.19
C LYS A 235 17.55 -40.34 17.22
N ALA A 236 16.90 -41.46 17.55
CA ALA A 236 16.85 -42.64 16.68
C ALA A 236 16.28 -42.32 15.29
N LEU A 237 15.17 -41.58 15.21
CA LEU A 237 14.57 -41.14 13.94
C LEU A 237 15.48 -40.19 13.14
N ARG A 238 16.25 -39.34 13.82
CA ARG A 238 17.23 -38.41 13.21
C ARG A 238 18.46 -39.12 12.67
N ASP A 239 18.95 -40.12 13.39
CA ASP A 239 20.08 -40.96 12.98
C ASP A 239 19.65 -41.88 11.81
N PHE A 240 18.44 -42.45 11.87
CA PHE A 240 17.83 -43.24 10.80
C PHE A 240 17.65 -42.43 9.50
N THR A 241 16.98 -41.28 9.56
CA THR A 241 16.82 -40.39 8.39
C THR A 241 18.17 -39.92 7.84
N SER A 242 19.17 -39.70 8.70
CA SER A 242 20.54 -39.39 8.27
C SER A 242 21.21 -40.54 7.52
N GLN A 243 21.01 -41.79 7.92
CA GLN A 243 21.50 -42.97 7.19
C GLN A 243 20.81 -43.13 5.83
N MET A 244 19.48 -42.96 5.75
CA MET A 244 18.75 -42.99 4.49
C MET A 244 19.23 -41.90 3.51
N LEU A 245 19.46 -40.68 4.01
CA LEU A 245 20.01 -39.58 3.20
C LEU A 245 21.42 -39.90 2.67
N GLN A 246 22.23 -40.69 3.39
CA GLN A 246 23.55 -41.13 2.91
C GLN A 246 23.46 -42.15 1.76
N ARG A 247 22.37 -42.92 1.63
CA ARG A 247 22.12 -43.83 0.49
C ARG A 247 21.63 -43.12 -0.79
N LEU A 248 21.12 -41.90 -0.69
CA LEU A 248 20.78 -41.07 -1.87
C LEU A 248 22.03 -40.54 -2.59
N ASP A 249 21.91 -40.28 -3.90
CA ASP A 249 22.96 -39.59 -4.67
C ASP A 249 23.27 -38.20 -4.09
N ARG A 250 24.50 -37.69 -4.32
CA ARG A 250 24.95 -36.38 -3.85
C ARG A 250 24.05 -35.22 -4.33
N ARG A 251 23.48 -35.30 -5.54
CA ARG A 251 22.55 -34.27 -6.07
C ARG A 251 21.15 -34.43 -5.48
N GLU A 252 20.64 -35.67 -5.41
CA GLU A 252 19.37 -36.02 -4.76
C GLU A 252 19.33 -35.54 -3.29
N ARG A 253 20.36 -35.91 -2.51
CA ARG A 253 20.56 -35.53 -1.11
C ARG A 253 20.58 -34.01 -0.90
N PHE A 254 21.25 -33.27 -1.80
CA PHE A 254 21.31 -31.80 -1.73
C PHE A 254 19.95 -31.14 -1.96
N ILE A 255 19.17 -31.64 -2.94
CA ILE A 255 17.82 -31.14 -3.23
C ILE A 255 16.91 -31.37 -2.03
N ILE A 256 16.86 -32.60 -1.50
CA ILE A 256 16.03 -32.96 -0.35
C ILE A 256 16.41 -32.10 0.88
N ARG A 257 17.70 -31.98 1.22
CA ARG A 257 18.13 -31.15 2.36
C ARG A 257 17.80 -29.66 2.21
N CYS A 258 17.78 -29.12 0.99
CA CYS A 258 17.44 -27.71 0.76
C CYS A 258 15.93 -27.42 0.67
N ARG A 259 15.10 -28.40 0.29
CA ARG A 259 13.63 -28.22 0.26
C ARG A 259 12.98 -28.53 1.61
N PHE A 260 13.42 -29.59 2.28
CA PHE A 260 12.85 -30.03 3.56
C PHE A 260 13.61 -29.49 4.79
N ALA A 261 14.48 -28.50 4.59
CA ALA A 261 15.26 -27.81 5.64
C ALA A 261 16.09 -28.73 6.57
N LEU A 262 16.51 -29.91 6.07
CA LEU A 262 17.10 -30.96 6.91
C LEU A 262 18.55 -30.65 7.32
N GLY A 263 18.74 -30.37 8.61
CA GLY A 263 20.00 -30.02 9.25
C GLY A 263 20.33 -28.53 9.12
N SER A 264 21.58 -28.20 8.77
CA SER A 264 22.15 -26.84 8.74
C SER A 264 21.56 -25.86 7.70
N HIS A 265 20.32 -26.05 7.25
CA HIS A 265 19.66 -25.27 6.19
C HIS A 265 18.28 -24.77 6.63
N HIS A 266 18.27 -23.75 7.48
CA HIS A 266 17.10 -23.15 8.13
C HIS A 266 16.08 -22.44 7.19
N ARG A 267 16.17 -22.59 5.86
CA ARG A 267 15.21 -22.00 4.90
C ARG A 267 14.95 -22.94 3.73
N VAL A 268 13.66 -23.20 3.48
CA VAL A 268 13.14 -23.87 2.28
C VAL A 268 13.53 -23.05 1.05
N ARG A 269 14.13 -23.69 0.04
CA ARG A 269 14.49 -23.05 -1.24
C ARG A 269 13.53 -23.42 -2.36
N SER A 270 13.30 -22.49 -3.28
CA SER A 270 12.51 -22.76 -4.49
C SER A 270 13.23 -23.71 -5.45
N LEU A 271 12.46 -24.45 -6.26
CA LEU A 271 13.01 -25.29 -7.33
C LEU A 271 13.86 -24.49 -8.33
N GLN A 272 13.60 -23.20 -8.49
CA GLN A 272 14.37 -22.33 -9.39
C GLN A 272 15.74 -21.96 -8.81
N GLU A 273 15.84 -21.66 -7.51
CA GLU A 273 17.15 -21.47 -6.86
C GLU A 273 18.01 -22.74 -6.93
N LEU A 274 17.38 -23.91 -6.75
CA LEU A 274 18.07 -25.20 -6.84
C LEU A 274 18.52 -25.51 -8.27
N ALA A 275 17.69 -25.17 -9.27
CA ALA A 275 18.04 -25.27 -10.68
C ALA A 275 19.28 -24.41 -11.00
N ASN A 276 19.24 -23.14 -10.60
CA ASN A 276 20.33 -22.19 -10.78
C ASN A 276 21.62 -22.65 -10.07
N LYS A 277 21.53 -23.21 -8.85
CA LYS A 277 22.70 -23.67 -8.07
C LYS A 277 23.28 -25.01 -8.52
N LEU A 278 22.50 -25.83 -9.24
CA LEU A 278 22.93 -27.13 -9.77
C LEU A 278 23.29 -27.09 -11.27
N GLY A 279 23.08 -25.97 -11.96
CA GLY A 279 23.32 -25.83 -13.40
C GLY A 279 22.39 -26.69 -14.25
N VAL A 280 21.14 -26.92 -13.81
CA VAL A 280 20.16 -27.77 -14.50
C VAL A 280 18.80 -27.07 -14.63
N SER A 281 17.91 -27.57 -15.48
CA SER A 281 16.56 -27.03 -15.60
C SER A 281 15.70 -27.29 -14.36
N LYS A 282 14.71 -26.41 -14.11
CA LYS A 282 13.71 -26.55 -13.03
C LYS A 282 13.03 -27.92 -13.01
N GLU A 283 12.66 -28.42 -14.18
CA GLU A 283 12.05 -29.76 -14.31
C GLU A 283 13.05 -30.88 -13.99
N ARG A 284 14.33 -30.72 -14.29
CA ARG A 284 15.34 -31.71 -13.89
C ARG A 284 15.52 -31.77 -12.37
N VAL A 285 15.37 -30.65 -11.65
CA VAL A 285 15.31 -30.66 -10.18
C VAL A 285 14.09 -31.44 -9.70
N ARG A 286 12.89 -31.19 -10.27
CA ARG A 286 11.65 -31.91 -9.92
C ARG A 286 11.74 -33.42 -10.17
N GLN A 287 12.39 -33.84 -11.25
CA GLN A 287 12.66 -35.26 -11.55
C GLN A 287 13.61 -35.90 -10.53
N LEU A 288 14.70 -35.23 -10.17
CA LEU A 288 15.65 -35.72 -9.17
C LEU A 288 15.02 -35.79 -7.77
N GLU A 289 14.20 -34.81 -7.43
CA GLU A 289 13.36 -34.82 -6.23
C GLU A 289 12.41 -36.03 -6.20
N GLY A 290 11.59 -36.22 -7.24
CA GLY A 290 10.62 -37.33 -7.28
C GLY A 290 11.32 -38.69 -7.11
N ARG A 291 12.44 -38.90 -7.80
CA ARG A 291 13.27 -40.11 -7.65
C ARG A 291 13.85 -40.26 -6.24
N ALA A 292 14.28 -39.16 -5.61
CA ALA A 292 14.79 -39.18 -4.24
C ALA A 292 13.70 -39.53 -3.23
N VAL A 293 12.50 -38.96 -3.35
CA VAL A 293 11.35 -39.27 -2.48
C VAL A 293 10.92 -40.73 -2.64
N SER A 294 10.77 -41.24 -3.87
CA SER A 294 10.42 -42.65 -4.09
C SER A 294 11.48 -43.62 -3.57
N LYS A 295 12.78 -43.28 -3.67
CA LYS A 295 13.88 -44.04 -3.04
C LYS A 295 13.79 -44.05 -1.51
N LEU A 296 13.49 -42.90 -0.89
CA LEU A 296 13.30 -42.82 0.56
C LEU A 296 12.08 -43.62 1.01
N GLN A 297 10.97 -43.59 0.26
CA GLN A 297 9.77 -44.39 0.54
C GLN A 297 10.04 -45.90 0.41
N ALA A 298 10.75 -46.33 -0.63
CA ALA A 298 11.16 -47.73 -0.76
C ALA A 298 12.02 -48.18 0.43
N MET A 299 13.07 -47.42 0.77
CA MET A 299 13.92 -47.73 1.93
C MET A 299 13.17 -47.66 3.28
N ALA A 300 12.15 -46.80 3.42
CA ALA A 300 11.33 -46.75 4.63
C ALA A 300 10.46 -48.01 4.79
N ASN A 301 9.96 -48.56 3.68
CA ASN A 301 9.18 -49.79 3.67
C ASN A 301 10.08 -51.04 3.86
N GLU A 302 11.29 -51.04 3.29
CA GLU A 302 12.30 -52.11 3.48
C GLU A 302 12.83 -52.20 4.92
N LEU A 303 12.83 -51.08 5.66
CA LEU A 303 13.37 -50.97 7.02
C LEU A 303 12.29 -51.00 8.11
N ASP A 304 11.06 -51.38 7.74
CA ASP A 304 9.96 -51.72 8.65
C ASP A 304 9.75 -50.74 9.82
N LEU A 305 9.22 -49.55 9.51
CA LEU A 305 8.97 -48.48 10.48
C LEU A 305 8.10 -48.89 11.68
N ASP A 306 7.36 -49.99 11.60
CA ASP A 306 6.59 -50.51 12.73
C ASP A 306 7.47 -51.13 13.82
N GLN A 307 8.71 -51.54 13.54
CA GLN A 307 9.66 -51.95 14.60
C GLN A 307 10.00 -50.81 15.56
N VAL A 308 10.14 -49.58 15.03
CA VAL A 308 10.38 -48.39 15.85
C VAL A 308 9.19 -48.07 16.75
N ARG A 309 7.96 -48.31 16.27
CA ARG A 309 6.73 -48.22 17.10
C ARG A 309 6.68 -49.31 18.17
N ILE A 310 7.02 -50.55 17.83
CA ILE A 310 7.01 -51.68 18.78
C ILE A 310 8.03 -51.47 19.90
N SER A 311 9.19 -50.87 19.62
CA SER A 311 10.20 -50.53 20.64
C SER A 311 9.84 -49.35 21.56
N ALA A 312 8.67 -48.72 21.38
CA ALA A 312 8.27 -47.53 22.14
C ALA A 312 7.23 -47.81 23.25
N ASN A 313 6.54 -48.96 23.20
CA ASN A 313 5.66 -49.46 24.27
C ASN A 313 6.48 -50.18 25.35
#